data_AF-A0A2U2RVZ0-F1
#
_entry.id   AF-A0A2U2RVZ0-F1
#
_cell.length_a   1.000
_cell.length_b   1.000
_cell.length_c   1.000
_cell.angle_alpha   90.00
_cell.angle_beta   90.00
_cell.angle_gamma   90.00
#
_symmetry.space_group_name_H-M   'P 1'
#
loop_
_entity.id
_entity.type
_entity.pdbx_description
1 polymer ?
#
loop_
_entity_poly.entity_id
_entity_poly.type
_entity_poly.pdbx_seq_one_letter_code
_entity_poly.pdbx_strand_id
1 'polypeptide(L)'
;MKIYLFVVYFSFFSLAFSQRGITGDKTFSSRFPEDKFNEISNASLEIVNEVDHDIIVVIRDQRKKYIRHVYIRNREKYRFDKLPITRSSYTRYIWG
;
A
#
# COMPACT_ATOMS: atom_id res chain seq x y z
N MET A 1 -39.19 6.13 20.39
CA MET A 1 -37.80 6.49 20.77
C MET A 1 -36.78 5.36 20.56
N LYS A 2 -37.06 4.08 20.87
CA LYS A 2 -36.08 2.97 20.73
C LYS A 2 -35.49 2.77 19.31
N ILE A 3 -36.30 2.91 18.26
CA ILE A 3 -35.85 2.71 16.87
C ILE A 3 -34.90 3.79 16.37
N TYR A 4 -35.10 5.04 16.79
CA TYR A 4 -34.23 6.16 16.41
C TYR A 4 -32.82 6.01 17.01
N LEU A 5 -32.72 5.51 18.25
CA LEU A 5 -31.44 5.20 18.87
C LEU A 5 -30.67 4.09 18.12
N PHE A 6 -31.39 3.08 17.62
CA PHE A 6 -30.78 1.99 16.84
C PHE A 6 -30.25 2.49 15.48
N VAL A 7 -30.99 3.35 14.79
CA VAL A 7 -30.56 3.95 13.51
C VAL A 7 -29.35 4.86 13.68
N VAL A 8 -29.30 5.65 14.75
CA VAL A 8 -28.12 6.48 15.06
C VAL A 8 -26.90 5.62 15.36
N TYR A 9 -27.05 4.54 16.14
CA TYR A 9 -25.96 3.62 16.45
C TYR A 9 -25.40 2.92 15.20
N PHE A 10 -26.29 2.47 14.30
CA PHE A 10 -25.89 1.84 13.04
C PHE A 10 -25.16 2.82 12.10
N SER A 11 -25.61 4.07 12.05
CA SER A 11 -24.98 5.11 11.22
C SER A 11 -23.57 5.44 11.70
N PHE A 12 -23.35 5.53 13.03
CA PHE A 12 -22.01 5.73 13.59
C PHE A 12 -21.06 4.58 13.28
N PHE A 13 -21.56 3.34 13.21
CA PHE A 13 -20.74 2.17 12.88
C PHE A 13 -20.22 2.21 11.44
N SER A 14 -21.03 2.65 10.49
CA SER A 14 -20.63 2.72 9.07
C SER A 14 -19.50 3.72 8.78
N LEU A 15 -19.41 4.82 9.55
CA LEU A 15 -18.37 5.83 9.38
C LEU A 15 -16.97 5.32 9.75
N ALA A 16 -16.87 4.31 10.61
CA ALA A 16 -15.59 3.76 11.05
C ALA A 16 -14.86 2.97 9.93
N PHE A 17 -15.59 2.43 8.94
CA PHE A 17 -15.05 1.51 7.94
C PHE A 17 -14.64 2.16 6.61
N SER A 18 -14.83 3.47 6.43
CA SER A 18 -14.47 4.20 5.20
C SER A 18 -13.27 5.14 5.39
N GLN A 19 -12.32 4.74 6.24
CA GLN A 19 -11.11 5.53 6.47
C GLN A 19 -10.14 5.40 5.30
N ARG A 20 -9.61 6.54 4.84
CA ARG A 20 -8.55 6.59 3.83
C ARG A 20 -7.31 5.88 4.38
N GLY A 21 -6.75 4.94 3.60
CA GLY A 21 -5.53 4.21 3.97
C GLY A 21 -4.37 5.16 4.28
N ILE A 22 -3.39 4.70 5.05
CA ILE A 22 -2.20 5.44 5.45
C ILE A 22 -1.01 4.98 4.60
N THR A 23 -0.06 5.87 4.28
CA THR A 23 1.16 5.47 3.56
C THR A 23 1.87 4.35 4.31
N GLY A 24 2.18 3.26 3.60
CA GLY A 24 2.69 2.04 4.22
C GLY A 24 1.66 0.90 4.25
N ASP A 25 0.37 1.20 4.11
CA ASP A 25 -0.67 0.17 4.12
C ASP A 25 -0.57 -0.76 2.92
N LYS A 26 -0.88 -2.04 3.16
CA LYS A 26 -0.97 -3.07 2.12
C LYS A 26 -2.39 -3.15 1.57
N THR A 27 -2.84 -2.05 0.99
CA THR A 27 -4.16 -1.97 0.37
C THR A 27 -4.25 -3.01 -0.75
N PHE A 28 -5.33 -3.80 -0.75
CA PHE A 28 -5.50 -4.96 -1.63
C PHE A 28 -4.50 -6.10 -1.41
N SER A 29 -3.97 -6.28 -0.20
CA SER A 29 -3.11 -7.41 0.15
C SER A 29 -3.65 -8.78 -0.29
N SER A 30 -4.97 -8.97 -0.23
CA SER A 30 -5.65 -10.19 -0.70
C SER A 30 -5.55 -10.45 -2.21
N ARG A 31 -5.22 -9.44 -3.01
CA ARG A 31 -5.02 -9.55 -4.47
C ARG A 31 -3.56 -9.77 -4.86
N PHE A 32 -2.63 -9.68 -3.90
CA PHE A 32 -1.20 -9.82 -4.14
C PHE A 32 -0.65 -11.07 -3.44
N PRO A 33 0.39 -11.71 -4.01
CA PRO A 33 1.15 -12.75 -3.31
C PRO A 33 1.84 -12.21 -2.05
N GLU A 34 2.41 -13.11 -1.25
CA GLU A 34 3.22 -12.74 -0.08
C GLU A 34 4.47 -11.95 -0.45
N ASP A 35 4.81 -10.99 0.41
CA ASP A 35 5.99 -10.14 0.25
C ASP A 35 7.29 -10.94 0.33
N LYS A 36 8.25 -10.54 -0.50
CA LYS A 36 9.61 -11.08 -0.48
C LYS A 36 10.56 -10.09 0.19
N PHE A 37 11.38 -10.63 1.08
CA PHE A 37 12.43 -9.91 1.79
C PHE A 37 13.75 -10.61 1.53
N ASN A 38 14.84 -9.85 1.53
CA ASN A 38 16.18 -10.42 1.55
C ASN A 38 16.84 -10.09 2.88
N GLU A 39 17.26 -11.13 3.60
CA GLU A 39 17.96 -10.99 4.88
C GLU A 39 19.43 -10.60 4.70
N ILE A 40 19.99 -10.82 3.51
CA ILE A 40 21.42 -10.64 3.22
C ILE A 40 21.70 -9.26 2.63
N SER A 41 20.77 -8.69 1.84
CA SER A 41 21.01 -7.41 1.17
C SER A 41 20.28 -6.24 1.79
N ASN A 42 21.04 -5.19 2.12
CA ASN A 42 20.54 -3.93 2.67
C ASN A 42 20.12 -2.91 1.59
N ALA A 43 19.70 -3.36 0.41
CA ALA A 43 19.17 -2.43 -0.59
C ALA A 43 17.87 -1.81 -0.10
N SER A 44 17.77 -0.51 -0.35
CA SER A 44 16.57 0.26 -0.08
C SER A 44 16.20 1.13 -1.26
N LEU A 45 14.92 1.41 -1.41
CA LEU A 45 14.36 2.26 -2.45
C LEU A 45 13.39 3.24 -1.80
N GLU A 46 13.66 4.53 -1.91
CA GLU A 46 12.73 5.58 -1.50
C GLU A 46 11.91 6.03 -2.71
N ILE A 47 10.60 6.14 -2.52
CA ILE A 47 9.67 6.58 -3.55
C ILE A 47 8.89 7.77 -3.00
N VAL A 48 8.89 8.86 -3.75
CA VAL A 48 8.12 10.07 -3.45
C VAL A 48 6.94 10.14 -4.41
N ASN A 49 5.74 10.26 -3.88
CA ASN A 49 4.55 10.50 -4.69
C ASN A 49 4.37 12.00 -4.91
N GLU A 50 4.79 12.50 -6.07
CA GLU A 50 4.64 13.92 -6.42
C GLU A 50 3.26 14.26 -7.01
N VAL A 51 2.42 13.25 -7.23
CA VAL A 51 1.12 13.44 -7.85
C VAL A 51 0.05 13.86 -6.83
N ASP A 52 -1.04 14.43 -7.33
CA ASP A 52 -2.12 15.04 -6.54
C ASP A 52 -3.10 14.05 -5.91
N HIS A 53 -2.95 12.75 -6.21
CA HIS A 53 -3.79 11.66 -5.73
C HIS A 53 -2.94 10.52 -5.16
N ASP A 54 -3.60 9.56 -4.53
CA ASP A 54 -2.95 8.42 -3.88
C ASP A 54 -2.59 7.34 -4.89
N ILE A 55 -1.44 6.72 -4.71
CA ILE A 55 -0.94 5.69 -5.62
C ILE A 55 -0.71 4.38 -4.88
N ILE A 56 -0.84 3.27 -5.59
CA ILE A 56 -0.32 1.99 -5.14
C ILE A 56 0.92 1.69 -5.96
N VAL A 57 2.03 1.52 -5.26
CA VAL A 57 3.30 1.19 -5.87
C VAL A 57 3.56 -0.29 -5.69
N VAL A 58 3.81 -0.98 -6.81
CA VAL A 58 4.16 -2.40 -6.83
C VAL A 58 5.58 -2.56 -7.35
N ILE A 59 6.44 -3.19 -6.55
CA ILE A 59 7.80 -3.57 -6.92
C ILE A 59 7.77 -4.98 -7.50
N ARG A 60 8.41 -5.14 -8.65
CA ARG A 60 8.59 -6.43 -9.32
C ARG A 60 10.04 -6.65 -9.71
N ASP A 61 10.44 -7.91 -9.76
CA ASP A 61 11.74 -8.30 -10.32
C ASP A 61 11.74 -8.20 -11.87
N GLN A 62 12.89 -8.46 -12.48
CA GLN A 62 13.05 -8.50 -13.95
C GLN A 62 12.14 -9.52 -14.63
N ARG A 63 11.79 -10.61 -13.93
CA ARG A 63 10.92 -11.68 -14.40
C ARG A 63 9.44 -11.36 -14.17
N LYS A 64 9.12 -10.10 -13.83
CA LYS A 64 7.77 -9.61 -13.50
C LYS A 64 7.16 -10.29 -12.28
N LYS A 65 7.95 -10.98 -11.45
CA LYS A 65 7.50 -11.58 -10.21
C LYS A 65 7.25 -10.48 -9.18
N TYR A 66 6.16 -10.63 -8.44
CA TYR A 66 5.81 -9.76 -7.33
C TYR A 66 6.89 -9.80 -6.24
N ILE A 67 7.28 -8.64 -5.74
CA ILE A 67 8.17 -8.49 -4.58
C ILE A 67 7.39 -7.91 -3.39
N ARG A 68 6.81 -6.72 -3.58
CA ARG A 68 6.09 -5.99 -2.53
C ARG A 68 5.16 -4.95 -3.16
N HIS A 69 4.08 -4.59 -2.49
CA HIS A 69 3.32 -3.39 -2.80
C HIS A 69 3.11 -2.54 -1.56
N VAL A 70 2.87 -1.26 -1.78
CA VAL A 70 2.51 -0.31 -0.73
C VAL A 70 1.59 0.76 -1.30
N TYR A 71 0.65 1.21 -0.48
CA TYR A 71 -0.10 2.42 -0.74
C TYR A 71 0.70 3.65 -0.27
N ILE A 72 0.75 4.69 -1.10
CA ILE A 72 1.44 5.96 -0.81
C ILE A 72 0.47 7.10 -1.09
N ARG A 73 0.23 7.94 -0.09
CA ARG A 73 -0.62 9.12 -0.23
C ARG A 73 0.00 10.18 -1.12
N ASN A 74 -0.83 11.06 -1.65
CA ASN A 74 -0.38 12.24 -2.38
C ASN A 74 0.64 13.06 -1.56
N ARG A 75 1.74 13.47 -2.20
CA ARG A 75 2.84 14.25 -1.59
C ARG A 75 3.55 13.59 -0.40
N GLU A 76 3.33 12.30 -0.18
CA GLU A 76 4.05 11.52 0.82
C GLU A 76 5.14 10.65 0.17
N LYS A 77 6.01 10.09 1.01
CA LYS A 77 7.11 9.23 0.58
C LYS A 77 7.15 7.96 1.39
N TYR A 78 7.63 6.89 0.77
CA TYR A 78 7.81 5.60 1.42
C TYR A 78 9.15 4.99 1.06
N ARG A 79 9.82 4.41 2.05
CA ARG A 79 11.09 3.71 1.88
C ARG A 79 10.88 2.20 2.00
N PHE A 80 11.21 1.49 0.94
CA PHE A 80 11.30 0.04 0.95
C PHE A 80 12.68 -0.36 1.45
N ASP A 81 12.74 -1.10 2.54
CA ASP A 81 13.99 -1.68 3.04
C ASP A 81 14.07 -3.19 2.76
N LYS A 82 15.30 -3.71 2.81
CA LYS A 82 15.64 -5.13 2.63
C LYS A 82 15.08 -5.69 1.32
N LEU A 83 15.17 -4.90 0.25
CA LEU A 83 14.73 -5.33 -1.06
C LEU A 83 15.66 -6.44 -1.57
N PRO A 84 15.12 -7.54 -2.12
CA PRO A 84 15.93 -8.55 -2.78
C PRO A 84 16.60 -7.94 -4.01
N ILE A 85 17.90 -7.65 -3.91
CA ILE A 85 18.70 -7.11 -5.01
C ILE A 85 18.70 -8.13 -6.15
N THR A 86 17.88 -7.87 -7.15
CA THR A 86 18.12 -8.35 -8.51
C THR A 86 18.62 -7.17 -9.33
N ARG A 87 19.52 -7.42 -10.29
CA ARG A 87 20.33 -6.46 -11.06
C ARG A 87 19.57 -5.28 -11.69
N SER A 88 18.24 -5.34 -11.76
CA SER A 88 17.36 -4.21 -12.06
C SER A 88 15.97 -4.56 -11.54
N SER A 89 15.38 -3.75 -10.66
CA SER A 89 13.98 -3.90 -10.24
C SER A 89 13.14 -2.87 -11.00
N TYR A 90 11.92 -3.24 -11.41
CA TYR A 90 11.01 -2.34 -12.09
C TYR A 90 9.81 -2.01 -11.20
N THR A 91 9.52 -0.72 -11.09
CA THR A 91 8.40 -0.19 -10.31
C THR A 91 7.21 0.04 -11.22
N ARG A 92 6.04 -0.48 -10.84
CA ARG A 92 4.77 -0.22 -11.52
C ARG A 92 3.84 0.57 -10.61
N TYR A 93 3.28 1.65 -11.15
CA TYR A 93 2.22 2.44 -10.52
C TYR A 93 0.86 1.92 -10.97
N ILE A 94 -0.04 1.67 -10.02
CA ILE A 94 -1.43 1.30 -10.29
C ILE A 94 -2.32 2.37 -9.67
N TRP A 95 -3.26 2.87 -10.46
CA TRP A 95 -4.30 3.79 -10.02
C TRP A 95 -5.38 2.99 -9.29
N GLY A 96 -5.65 3.36 -8.04
CA GLY A 96 -6.66 2.75 -7.18
C GLY A 96 -7.94 3.56 -7.14
#